data_AF-A0A7C7QML1-F1
#
_entry.id   AF-A0A7C7QML1-F1
#
_cell.length_a   1.000
_cell.length_b   1.000
_cell.length_c   1.000
_cell.angle_alpha   90.00
_cell.angle_beta   90.00
_cell.angle_gamma   90.00
#
_symmetry.space_group_name_H-M   'P 1'
#
loop_
_entity.id
_entity.type
_entity.pdbx_description
1 polymer ?
#
loop_
_entity_poly.entity_id
_entity_poly.type
_entity_poly.pdbx_seq_one_letter_code
_entity_poly.pdbx_strand_id
1 'polypeptide(L)'
;MEIWQEIVKLMSSGQPAALATIISTQGSTPQKAGAKVLVLSDGRIIGTIGGGCVEAEVWQEAMQIMKTRVPKVLHFELTDDLFGDSGLICGGVMEVFVEPI
;
A
#
# COMPACT_ATOMS: atom_id res chain seq x y z
N MET A 1 -12.43 -7.21 9.20
CA MET A 1 -11.41 -8.21 9.60
C MET A 1 -10.19 -7.43 10.04
N GLU A 2 -9.71 -7.64 11.26
CA GLU A 2 -8.52 -6.98 11.80
C GLU A 2 -7.28 -7.45 11.01
N ILE A 3 -6.61 -6.54 10.30
CA ILE A 3 -5.46 -6.86 9.42
C ILE A 3 -4.38 -7.69 10.14
N TRP A 4 -4.21 -7.47 11.44
CA TRP A 4 -3.26 -8.18 12.30
C TRP A 4 -3.58 -9.66 12.49
N GLN A 5 -4.87 -10.02 12.55
CA GLN A 5 -5.27 -11.42 12.68
C GLN A 5 -4.91 -12.20 11.41
N GLU A 6 -5.07 -11.58 10.23
CA GLU A 6 -4.69 -12.22 8.97
C GLU A 6 -3.17 -12.33 8.84
N ILE A 7 -2.41 -11.31 9.25
CA ILE A 7 -0.94 -11.37 9.31
C ILE A 7 -0.48 -12.57 10.15
N VAL A 8 -1.00 -12.73 11.37
CA VAL A 8 -0.65 -13.86 12.25
C VAL A 8 -0.93 -15.21 11.57
N LYS A 9 -2.08 -15.33 10.89
CA LYS A 9 -2.46 -16.55 10.16
C LYS A 9 -1.56 -16.84 8.97
N LEU A 10 -1.20 -15.84 8.18
CA LEU A 10 -0.29 -15.98 7.04
C LEU A 10 1.10 -16.41 7.51
N MET A 11 1.64 -15.76 8.55
CA MET A 11 2.93 -16.14 9.14
C MET A 11 2.91 -17.58 9.67
N SER A 12 1.84 -17.97 10.39
CA SER A 12 1.71 -19.32 10.94
C SER A 12 1.58 -20.41 9.88
N SER A 13 1.08 -20.06 8.69
CA SER A 13 0.93 -20.98 7.56
C SER A 13 2.09 -20.91 6.56
N GLY A 14 3.09 -20.05 6.81
CA GLY A 14 4.22 -19.84 5.92
C GLY A 14 3.83 -19.23 4.56
N GLN A 15 2.67 -18.56 4.48
CA GLN A 15 2.19 -17.93 3.26
C GLN A 15 2.79 -16.53 3.12
N PRO A 16 3.54 -16.24 2.03
CA PRO A 16 4.12 -14.92 1.82
C PRO A 16 3.04 -13.87 1.60
N ALA A 17 3.28 -12.70 2.17
CA ALA A 17 2.52 -11.47 1.98
C ALA A 17 3.44 -10.27 2.18
N ALA A 18 2.94 -9.07 1.87
CA ALA A 18 3.61 -7.83 2.21
C ALA A 18 2.59 -6.84 2.79
N LEU A 19 3.01 -6.11 3.81
CA LEU A 19 2.23 -5.05 4.43
C LEU A 19 2.73 -3.71 3.91
N ALA A 20 1.81 -2.90 3.40
CA ALA A 20 2.07 -1.52 3.06
C ALA A 20 1.34 -0.60 4.06
N THR A 21 2.05 0.37 4.60
CA THR A 21 1.55 1.35 5.56
C THR A 21 1.85 2.76 5.06
N ILE A 22 0.85 3.63 5.03
CA ILE A 22 1.10 5.07 4.84
C ILE A 22 1.80 5.59 6.09
N ILE A 23 3.05 6.02 5.97
CA ILE A 23 3.86 6.51 7.09
C ILE A 23 3.85 8.04 7.18
N SER A 24 3.56 8.73 6.08
CA SER A 24 3.50 10.19 6.01
C SER A 24 2.51 10.65 4.95
N THR A 25 1.82 11.75 5.22
CA THR A 25 0.97 12.44 4.24
C THR A 25 1.08 13.95 4.43
N GLN A 26 1.13 14.69 3.34
CA GLN A 26 1.08 16.15 3.32
C GLN A 26 0.02 16.61 2.32
N GLY A 27 -0.73 17.66 2.63
CA GLY A 27 -1.79 18.17 1.76
C GLY A 27 -3.03 17.26 1.68
N SER A 28 -3.68 17.27 0.51
CA SER A 28 -4.90 16.50 0.25
C SER A 28 -4.54 15.12 -0.28
N THR A 29 -4.82 14.09 0.51
CA THR A 29 -4.52 12.69 0.18
C THR A 29 -5.77 11.84 0.43
N PRO A 30 -6.02 10.79 -0.37
CA PRO A 30 -7.23 9.96 -0.28
C PRO A 30 -7.31 9.16 1.04
N GLN A 31 -6.15 8.85 1.62
CA GLN A 31 -6.00 8.26 2.94
C GLN A 31 -4.97 9.01 3.77
N LYS A 32 -5.00 8.77 5.09
CA LYS A 32 -4.09 9.38 6.06
C LYS A 32 -3.03 8.39 6.55
N ALA A 33 -1.96 8.94 7.12
CA ALA A 33 -0.93 8.17 7.80
C ALA A 33 -1.57 7.17 8.79
N GLY A 34 -1.06 5.94 8.79
CA GLY A 34 -1.60 4.82 9.56
C GLY A 34 -2.48 3.88 8.73
N ALA A 35 -3.06 4.31 7.60
CA ALA A 35 -3.78 3.42 6.70
C ALA A 35 -2.86 2.29 6.22
N LYS A 36 -3.42 1.08 6.13
CA LYS A 36 -2.68 -0.13 5.79
C LYS A 36 -3.38 -0.94 4.72
N VAL A 37 -2.57 -1.62 3.94
CA VAL A 37 -3.02 -2.63 3.01
C VAL A 37 -2.10 -3.84 3.05
N LEU A 38 -2.68 -5.03 3.07
CA LEU A 38 -1.97 -6.30 3.03
C LEU A 38 -2.15 -6.90 1.64
N VAL A 39 -1.03 -7.15 0.95
CA VAL A 39 -1.00 -7.78 -0.36
C VAL A 39 -0.59 -9.23 -0.17
N LEU A 40 -1.45 -10.15 -0.63
CA LEU A 40 -1.23 -11.59 -0.54
C LEU A 40 -0.46 -12.08 -1.76
N SER A 41 0.24 -13.20 -1.63
CA SER A 41 0.96 -13.85 -2.73
C SER A 41 0.11 -14.26 -3.93
N ASP A 42 -1.21 -14.42 -3.76
CA ASP A 42 -2.16 -14.67 -4.84
C ASP A 42 -2.67 -13.38 -5.52
N GLY A 43 -2.13 -12.24 -5.12
CA GLY A 43 -2.46 -10.92 -5.65
C GLY A 43 -3.68 -10.27 -5.01
N ARG A 44 -4.40 -10.95 -4.09
CA ARG A 44 -5.50 -10.31 -3.35
C ARG A 44 -4.99 -9.21 -2.43
N ILE A 45 -5.87 -8.25 -2.17
CA ILE A 45 -5.60 -7.07 -1.35
C ILE A 45 -6.61 -7.04 -0.18
N ILE A 46 -6.12 -6.77 1.02
CA ILE A 46 -6.96 -6.54 2.21
C ILE A 46 -6.65 -5.15 2.79
N GLY A 47 -7.66 -4.29 2.83
CA GLY A 47 -7.50 -2.87 3.17
C GLY A 47 -7.38 -2.00 1.91
N THR A 48 -7.09 -0.72 2.10
CA THR A 48 -6.85 0.22 1.01
C THR A 48 -6.04 1.41 1.50
N ILE A 49 -5.26 2.00 0.60
CA ILE A 49 -4.49 3.23 0.82
C ILE A 49 -4.96 4.38 -0.08
N GLY A 50 -6.10 4.23 -0.74
CA GLY A 50 -6.72 5.29 -1.56
C GLY A 50 -7.12 4.87 -2.97
N GLY A 51 -6.79 3.64 -3.41
CA GLY A 51 -7.11 3.15 -4.75
C GLY A 51 -6.28 3.79 -5.87
N GLY A 52 -6.68 3.54 -7.12
CA GLY A 52 -6.06 4.15 -8.31
C GLY A 52 -4.62 3.71 -8.58
N CYS A 53 -3.84 4.59 -9.21
CA CYS A 53 -2.45 4.32 -9.60
C CYS A 53 -1.54 4.01 -8.40
N VAL A 54 -1.77 4.67 -7.26
CA VAL A 54 -0.99 4.44 -6.02
C VAL A 54 -1.13 3.00 -5.54
N GLU A 55 -2.35 2.48 -5.48
CA GLU A 55 -2.58 1.10 -5.01
C GLU A 55 -2.01 0.07 -5.98
N ALA A 56 -2.04 0.35 -7.29
CA ALA A 56 -1.43 -0.50 -8.31
C ALA A 56 0.11 -0.56 -8.18
N GLU A 57 0.77 0.58 -7.95
CA GLU A 57 2.23 0.63 -7.78
C GLU A 57 2.66 -0.06 -6.47
N VAL A 58 1.92 0.17 -5.38
CA VAL A 58 2.15 -0.52 -4.10
C VAL A 58 1.97 -2.03 -4.25
N TRP A 59 0.97 -2.48 -5.01
CA TRP A 59 0.79 -3.90 -5.31
C TRP A 59 1.99 -4.47 -6.08
N GLN A 60 2.47 -3.77 -7.11
CA GLN A 60 3.62 -4.23 -7.89
C GLN A 60 4.89 -4.34 -7.04
N GLU A 61 5.19 -3.34 -6.22
CA GLU A 61 6.35 -3.36 -5.35
C GLU A 61 6.21 -4.43 -4.26
N ALA A 62 5.02 -4.59 -3.67
CA ALA A 62 4.74 -5.63 -2.68
C ALA A 62 5.06 -7.04 -3.23
N MET A 63 4.68 -7.33 -4.48
CA MET A 63 4.99 -8.61 -5.13
C MET A 63 6.49 -8.84 -5.33
N GLN A 64 7.30 -7.78 -5.48
CA GLN A 64 8.76 -7.87 -5.54
C GLN A 64 9.37 -8.04 -4.14
N ILE A 65 8.91 -7.24 -3.16
CA ILE A 65 9.39 -7.29 -1.77
C ILE A 65 9.14 -8.64 -1.13
N MET A 66 8.03 -9.32 -1.44
CA MET A 66 7.80 -10.70 -1.01
C MET A 66 8.92 -11.67 -1.43
N LYS A 67 9.53 -11.43 -2.60
CA LYS A 67 10.61 -12.27 -3.15
C LYS A 67 11.99 -11.86 -2.64
N THR A 68 12.27 -10.55 -2.62
CA THR A 68 13.59 -10.03 -2.23
C THR A 68 13.77 -9.97 -0.72
N ARG A 69 12.66 -9.89 0.03
CA ARG A 69 12.60 -9.61 1.47
C ARG A 69 13.31 -8.32 1.89
N VAL A 70 13.45 -7.36 0.97
CA VAL A 70 14.04 -6.04 1.23
C VAL A 70 12.91 -5.01 1.31
N PRO A 71 12.63 -4.41 2.49
CA PRO A 71 11.61 -3.36 2.63
C PRO A 71 11.96 -2.10 1.85
N LYS A 72 10.96 -1.30 1.50
CA LYS A 72 11.13 -0.05 0.75
C LYS A 72 10.12 1.01 1.17
N VAL A 73 10.52 2.28 1.07
CA VAL A 73 9.60 3.42 1.11
C VAL A 73 9.31 3.87 -0.31
N LEU A 74 8.03 3.94 -0.66
CA LEU A 74 7.53 4.50 -1.90
C LEU A 74 7.07 5.94 -1.65
N HIS A 75 7.35 6.83 -2.59
CA HIS A 75 7.01 8.24 -2.52
C HIS A 75 6.07 8.60 -3.67
N PHE A 76 4.93 9.18 -3.35
CA PHE A 76 3.91 9.55 -4.32
C PHE A 76 3.59 11.04 -4.21
N GLU A 77 3.79 11.75 -5.32
CA GLU A 77 3.26 13.09 -5.53
C GLU A 77 1.94 12.97 -6.28
N LEU A 78 0.84 13.29 -5.61
CA LEU A 78 -0.49 13.15 -6.16
C LEU A 78 -0.78 14.37 -7.04
N THR A 79 -0.42 14.28 -8.32
CA THR A 79 -0.69 15.30 -9.35
C THR A 79 -1.93 14.93 -10.18
N ASP A 80 -2.47 15.89 -10.96
CA ASP A 80 -3.66 15.68 -11.81
C ASP A 80 -3.54 14.47 -12.75
N ASP A 81 -2.31 14.13 -13.19
CA ASP A 81 -2.06 13.02 -14.12
C ASP A 81 -2.30 11.64 -13.51
N LEU A 82 -2.26 11.51 -12.17
CA LEU A 82 -2.44 10.25 -11.46
C LEU A 82 -3.91 9.91 -11.15
N PHE A 83 -4.81 10.91 -11.23
CA PHE A 83 -6.22 10.79 -10.89
C PHE A 83 -7.07 11.21 -12.08
N GLY A 84 -7.03 10.42 -13.15
CA GLY A 84 -7.71 10.72 -14.42
C GLY A 84 -9.12 11.32 -14.24
N ASP A 85 -9.36 12.44 -14.94
CA ASP A 85 -10.62 13.17 -15.22
C ASP A 85 -11.72 13.27 -14.13
N SER A 86 -11.42 12.93 -12.88
CA SER A 86 -12.40 12.86 -11.80
C SER A 86 -12.59 14.18 -11.05
N GLY A 87 -11.81 15.23 -11.40
CA GLY A 87 -11.95 16.59 -10.86
C GLY A 87 -11.67 16.74 -9.36
N LEU A 88 -11.22 15.67 -8.69
CA LEU A 88 -10.87 15.68 -7.27
C LEU A 88 -9.35 15.80 -7.14
N ILE A 89 -8.88 17.05 -7.09
CA ILE A 89 -7.46 17.40 -6.94
C ILE A 89 -6.97 16.97 -5.55
N CYS A 90 -6.39 15.78 -5.45
CA CYS A 90 -5.60 15.38 -4.30
C CYS A 90 -4.20 15.95 -4.46
N GLY A 91 -3.99 17.27 -4.33
CA GLY A 91 -2.67 17.92 -4.49
C GLY A 91 -1.72 17.67 -3.30
N GLY A 92 -1.57 16.42 -2.88
CA GLY A 92 -0.82 16.01 -1.71
C GLY A 92 0.37 15.12 -2.02
N VAL A 93 1.16 14.84 -1.00
CA VAL A 93 2.28 13.88 -1.06
C VAL A 93 2.01 12.78 -0.04
N MET A 94 2.32 11.53 -0.39
CA MET A 94 2.27 10.42 0.55
C MET A 94 3.51 9.52 0.45
N GLU A 95 3.90 8.99 1.60
CA GLU A 95 4.96 8.00 1.70
C GLU A 95 4.39 6.70 2.24
N VAL A 96 4.69 5.59 1.56
CA VAL A 96 4.19 4.26 1.89
C VAL A 96 5.37 3.34 2.15
N PHE A 97 5.48 2.85 3.39
CA PHE A 97 6.45 1.82 3.74
C PHE A 97 5.87 0.45 3.42
N VAL A 98 6.61 -0.35 2.65
CA VAL A 98 6.24 -1.71 2.25
C VAL A 98 7.26 -2.68 2.80
N GLU A 99 6.79 -3.68 3.55
CA GLU A 99 7.61 -4.67 4.23
C GLU A 99 7.09 -6.10 4.02
N PRO A 100 7.98 -7.10 3.93
CA PRO A 100 7.59 -8.49 3.80
C PRO A 100 7.05 -9.02 5.13
N ILE A 101 5.99 -9.82 5.06
CA ILE A 101 5.41 -10.56 6.18
C ILE A 101 5.91 -12.02 6.16
#